data_AF-A0AB73TKX7-F1
#
_entry.id   AF-A0AB73TKX7-F1
#
_cell.length_a   1.000
_cell.length_b   1.000
_cell.length_c   1.000
_cell.angle_alpha   90.00
_cell.angle_beta   90.00
_cell.angle_gamma   90.00
#
_symmetry.space_group_name_H-M   'P 1'
#
loop_
_entity.id
_entity.type
_entity.pdbx_description
1 polymer ?
#
loop_
_entity_poly.entity_id
_entity_poly.type
_entity_poly.pdbx_seq_one_letter_code
_entity_poly.pdbx_strand_id
1 'polypeptide(L)'
;VLICLHGGPKYHYNHEYLDLIFDFYHNFNNICLVNFPGSTGYSQKYENELIGNGGVVDVEAVKSVVSYYDSQGFKIKIYGESYGAYIAICLSQFINFSIARIVSVSGFTNLFYMYLCSDSRNLIEKYFSDYRKFSPEKNLAMKELLPIRFLHGSEDKTCPIAQINYFVKKYEGMHLTVLDGFSHYEVDIKKEKIRNKRIVRLLK
;
A
#
# COMPACT_ATOMS: atom_id res chain seq x y z
N VAL A 1 15.24 0.68 7.62
CA VAL A 1 14.67 -0.50 6.94
C VAL A 1 13.62 -0.05 5.94
N LEU A 2 13.52 -0.70 4.79
CA LEU A 2 12.40 -0.57 3.86
C LEU A 2 11.45 -1.77 4.04
N ILE A 3 10.26 -1.51 4.54
CA ILE A 3 9.18 -2.50 4.66
C ILE A 3 8.37 -2.45 3.37
N CYS A 4 8.28 -3.57 2.66
CA CYS A 4 7.61 -3.71 1.38
C CYS A 4 6.31 -4.51 1.56
N LEU A 5 5.20 -3.92 1.14
CA LEU A 5 3.86 -4.50 1.23
C LEU A 5 3.35 -4.75 -0.20
N HIS A 6 3.16 -6.01 -0.54
CA HIS A 6 2.72 -6.39 -1.88
C HIS A 6 1.24 -6.06 -2.15
N GLY A 7 0.86 -6.06 -3.44
CA GLY A 7 -0.54 -5.99 -3.87
C GLY A 7 -1.29 -7.31 -3.67
N GLY A 8 -2.54 -7.40 -4.12
CA GLY A 8 -3.34 -8.62 -4.05
C GLY A 8 -4.73 -8.39 -3.48
N PRO A 9 -5.15 -9.08 -2.40
CA PRO A 9 -4.28 -9.71 -1.41
C PRO A 9 -3.81 -11.13 -1.76
N LYS A 10 -4.30 -11.71 -2.87
CA LYS A 10 -3.86 -13.03 -3.37
C LYS A 10 -2.49 -12.96 -4.07
N TYR A 11 -1.45 -12.70 -3.30
CA TYR A 11 -0.05 -12.76 -3.73
C TYR A 11 0.81 -13.10 -2.51
N HIS A 12 2.10 -13.35 -2.73
CA HIS A 12 3.10 -13.38 -1.69
C HIS A 12 4.47 -13.09 -2.31
N TYR A 13 5.33 -12.43 -1.56
CA TYR A 13 6.76 -12.48 -1.85
C TYR A 13 7.27 -13.90 -1.63
N ASN A 14 7.96 -14.43 -2.64
CA ASN A 14 8.63 -15.73 -2.59
C ASN A 14 10.12 -15.52 -2.94
N HIS A 15 10.83 -16.59 -3.28
CA HIS A 15 12.24 -16.52 -3.68
C HIS A 15 12.44 -16.22 -5.19
N GLU A 16 11.51 -15.51 -5.82
CA GLU A 16 11.61 -15.09 -7.22
C GLU A 16 12.37 -13.78 -7.38
N TYR A 17 12.88 -13.59 -8.58
CA TYR A 17 13.47 -12.32 -8.98
C TYR A 17 12.37 -11.31 -9.32
N LEU A 18 12.41 -10.15 -8.66
CA LEU A 18 11.53 -9.01 -8.92
C LEU A 18 12.38 -7.78 -9.22
N ASP A 19 12.22 -7.20 -10.41
CA ASP A 19 13.00 -6.04 -10.87
C ASP A 19 12.96 -4.88 -9.86
N LEU A 20 11.79 -4.58 -9.30
CA LEU A 20 11.65 -3.51 -8.31
C LEU A 20 12.38 -3.81 -6.99
N ILE A 21 12.37 -5.07 -6.55
CA ILE A 21 13.08 -5.47 -5.32
C ILE A 21 14.60 -5.43 -5.56
N PHE A 22 15.06 -5.81 -6.75
CA PHE A 22 16.45 -5.62 -7.16
C PHE A 22 16.86 -4.14 -7.10
N ASP A 23 16.02 -3.24 -7.64
CA ASP A 23 16.22 -1.80 -7.52
C ASP A 23 16.27 -1.34 -6.05
N PHE A 24 15.45 -1.93 -5.17
CA PHE A 24 15.51 -1.63 -3.74
C PHE A 24 16.82 -2.08 -3.09
N TYR A 25 17.33 -3.27 -3.41
CA TYR A 25 18.61 -3.76 -2.87
C TYR A 25 19.79 -2.84 -3.22
N HIS A 26 19.74 -2.14 -4.36
CA HIS A 26 20.77 -1.17 -4.74
C HIS A 26 20.70 0.16 -3.97
N ASN A 27 19.59 0.43 -3.28
CA ASN A 27 19.31 1.75 -2.71
C ASN A 27 19.04 1.72 -1.20
N PHE A 28 18.81 0.55 -0.60
CA PHE A 28 18.47 0.42 0.82
C PHE A 28 19.22 -0.76 1.46
N ASN A 29 19.78 -0.53 2.65
CA ASN A 29 20.61 -1.53 3.33
C ASN A 29 19.82 -2.69 3.95
N ASN A 30 18.55 -2.47 4.27
CA ASN A 30 17.70 -3.47 4.92
C ASN A 30 16.32 -3.45 4.27
N ILE A 31 15.86 -4.60 3.81
CA ILE A 31 14.56 -4.78 3.16
C ILE A 31 13.79 -5.87 3.91
N CYS A 32 12.55 -5.58 4.26
CA CYS A 32 11.62 -6.53 4.86
C CYS A 32 10.46 -6.71 3.89
N LEU A 33 10.35 -7.90 3.30
CA LEU A 33 9.25 -8.30 2.45
C LEU A 33 8.18 -8.94 3.34
N VAL A 34 7.01 -8.30 3.45
CA VAL A 34 5.97 -8.76 4.38
C VAL A 34 4.89 -9.49 3.62
N ASN A 35 4.70 -10.77 3.96
CA ASN A 35 3.52 -11.55 3.61
C ASN A 35 2.56 -11.47 4.80
N PHE A 36 1.56 -10.60 4.71
CA PHE A 36 0.56 -10.35 5.76
C PHE A 36 -0.63 -11.33 5.65
N PRO A 37 -1.50 -11.47 6.68
CA PRO A 37 -2.68 -12.33 6.60
C PRO A 37 -3.49 -12.10 5.33
N GLY A 38 -3.85 -13.18 4.63
CA GLY A 38 -4.42 -13.13 3.28
C GLY A 38 -3.44 -13.46 2.15
N SER A 39 -2.12 -13.44 2.43
CA SER A 39 -1.10 -13.82 1.45
C SER A 39 -1.15 -15.31 1.10
N THR A 40 -0.87 -15.62 -0.15
CA THR A 40 -0.83 -17.01 -0.67
C THR A 40 0.43 -17.76 -0.25
N GLY A 41 0.45 -19.08 -0.44
CA GLY A 41 1.69 -19.87 -0.30
C GLY A 41 2.03 -20.35 1.12
N TYR A 42 1.15 -20.09 2.09
CA TYR A 42 1.31 -20.54 3.48
C TYR A 42 0.31 -21.64 3.85
N SER A 43 -0.97 -21.28 3.96
CA SER A 43 -2.07 -22.24 4.14
C SER A 43 -3.38 -21.60 3.73
N GLN A 44 -4.38 -22.43 3.38
CA GLN A 44 -5.73 -21.93 3.10
C GLN A 44 -6.32 -21.17 4.30
N LYS A 45 -5.97 -21.57 5.52
CA LYS A 45 -6.36 -20.87 6.75
C LYS A 45 -5.81 -19.44 6.74
N TYR A 46 -4.50 -19.29 6.51
CA TYR A 46 -3.83 -18.00 6.48
C TYR A 46 -4.35 -17.07 5.36
N GLU A 47 -4.62 -17.63 4.17
CA GLU A 47 -5.26 -16.89 3.07
C GLU A 47 -6.68 -16.42 3.43
N ASN A 48 -7.42 -17.25 4.17
CA ASN A 48 -8.81 -16.95 4.54
C ASN A 48 -8.91 -16.01 5.74
N GLU A 49 -7.85 -15.79 6.52
CA GLU A 49 -7.86 -14.88 7.68
C GLU A 49 -8.29 -13.46 7.28
N LEU A 50 -7.97 -13.03 6.05
CA LEU A 50 -8.32 -11.70 5.56
C LEU A 50 -9.79 -11.57 5.12
N ILE A 51 -10.49 -12.68 4.84
CA ILE A 51 -11.89 -12.63 4.38
C ILE A 51 -12.75 -11.97 5.47
N GLY A 52 -13.42 -10.87 5.11
CA GLY A 52 -14.19 -10.04 6.03
C GLY A 52 -13.38 -9.21 7.04
N ASN A 53 -12.05 -9.37 7.11
CA ASN A 53 -11.18 -8.77 8.14
C ASN A 53 -10.13 -7.79 7.58
N GLY A 54 -10.23 -7.41 6.30
CA GLY A 54 -9.37 -6.42 5.67
C GLY A 54 -9.41 -5.07 6.37
N GLY A 55 -8.24 -4.42 6.48
CA GLY A 55 -8.08 -3.20 7.27
C GLY A 55 -7.98 -3.42 8.78
N VAL A 56 -7.93 -4.67 9.23
CA VAL A 56 -7.83 -5.05 10.65
C VAL A 56 -6.65 -5.99 10.87
N VAL A 57 -6.77 -7.25 10.42
CA VAL A 57 -5.78 -8.29 10.73
C VAL A 57 -4.46 -8.06 9.99
N ASP A 58 -4.56 -7.60 8.74
CA ASP A 58 -3.46 -7.18 7.89
C ASP A 58 -2.75 -5.94 8.44
N VAL A 59 -3.52 -4.91 8.83
CA VAL A 59 -2.95 -3.68 9.39
C VAL A 59 -2.26 -3.94 10.72
N GLU A 60 -2.86 -4.73 11.62
CA GLU A 60 -2.23 -5.06 12.91
C GLU A 60 -0.99 -5.95 12.72
N ALA A 61 -1.03 -6.91 11.79
CA ALA A 61 0.13 -7.72 11.45
C ALA A 61 1.30 -6.85 10.96
N VAL A 62 1.06 -5.94 10.01
CA VAL A 62 2.14 -5.07 9.51
C VAL A 62 2.60 -4.07 10.58
N LYS A 63 1.69 -3.55 11.40
CA LYS A 63 2.03 -2.70 12.55
C LYS A 63 2.96 -3.42 13.53
N SER A 64 2.78 -4.71 13.75
CA SER A 64 3.70 -5.50 14.59
C SER A 64 5.12 -5.55 14.00
N VAL A 65 5.25 -5.64 12.67
CA VAL A 65 6.54 -5.58 11.96
C VAL A 65 7.17 -4.19 12.10
N VAL A 66 6.38 -3.13 11.93
CA VAL A 66 6.83 -1.74 12.15
C VAL A 66 7.34 -1.58 13.58
N SER A 67 6.56 -2.01 14.58
CA SER A 67 6.91 -1.95 16.00
C SER A 67 8.21 -2.69 16.31
N TYR A 68 8.40 -3.88 15.72
CA TYR A 68 9.65 -4.64 15.86
C TYR A 68 10.85 -3.79 15.40
N TYR A 69 10.83 -3.29 14.16
CA TYR A 69 11.97 -2.52 13.65
C TYR A 69 12.17 -1.18 14.37
N ASP A 70 11.08 -0.55 14.82
CA ASP A 70 11.14 0.70 15.59
C ASP A 70 11.84 0.46 16.94
N SER A 71 11.49 -0.64 17.63
CA SER A 71 12.12 -1.04 18.90
C SER A 71 13.61 -1.35 18.77
N GLN A 72 14.05 -1.74 17.57
CA GLN A 72 15.45 -1.99 17.24
C GLN A 72 16.18 -0.71 16.76
N GLY A 73 15.54 0.45 16.83
CA GLY A 73 16.14 1.74 16.46
C GLY A 73 16.28 1.98 14.96
N PHE A 74 15.58 1.21 14.10
CA PHE A 74 15.65 1.43 12.67
C PHE A 74 14.82 2.65 12.27
N LYS A 75 15.38 3.49 11.39
CA LYS A 75 14.59 4.46 10.62
C LYS A 75 13.74 3.72 9.59
N ILE A 76 12.42 3.81 9.69
CA ILE A 76 11.48 3.01 8.89
C ILE A 76 11.05 3.77 7.64
N LYS A 77 11.04 3.06 6.50
CA LYS A 77 10.39 3.49 5.26
C LYS A 77 9.40 2.39 4.89
N ILE A 78 8.20 2.77 4.45
CA ILE A 78 7.15 1.84 4.03
C ILE A 78 6.85 2.08 2.56
N TYR A 79 6.93 1.00 1.79
CA TYR A 79 6.46 0.90 0.42
C TYR A 79 5.24 -0.01 0.40
N GLY A 80 4.17 0.43 -0.26
CA GLY A 80 3.04 -0.43 -0.54
C GLY A 80 2.54 -0.25 -1.96
N GLU A 81 2.06 -1.34 -2.55
CA GLU A 81 1.41 -1.36 -3.87
C GLU A 81 -0.01 -1.90 -3.78
N SER A 82 -0.96 -1.25 -4.45
CA SER A 82 -2.38 -1.65 -4.48
C SER A 82 -2.93 -1.91 -3.08
N TYR A 83 -3.23 -3.17 -2.72
CA TYR A 83 -3.66 -3.53 -1.36
C TYR A 83 -2.61 -3.24 -0.27
N GLY A 84 -1.33 -3.50 -0.52
CA GLY A 84 -0.25 -3.11 0.39
C GLY A 84 -0.14 -1.60 0.55
N ALA A 85 -0.49 -0.83 -0.49
CA ALA A 85 -0.54 0.62 -0.43
C ALA A 85 -1.69 1.12 0.47
N TYR A 86 -2.83 0.42 0.45
CA TYR A 86 -3.92 0.66 1.40
C TYR A 86 -3.46 0.43 2.85
N ILE A 87 -2.77 -0.67 3.14
CA ILE A 87 -2.22 -0.93 4.48
C ILE A 87 -1.22 0.16 4.87
N ALA A 88 -0.32 0.56 3.96
CA ALA A 88 0.64 1.62 4.19
C ALA A 88 -0.03 2.97 4.53
N ILE A 89 -1.12 3.33 3.83
CA ILE A 89 -1.93 4.51 4.15
C ILE A 89 -2.54 4.38 5.55
N CYS A 90 -3.11 3.23 5.89
CA CYS A 90 -3.65 2.98 7.24
C CYS A 90 -2.59 3.16 8.33
N LEU A 91 -1.32 2.82 8.07
CA LEU A 91 -0.24 2.96 9.05
C LEU A 91 0.17 4.42 9.31
N SER A 92 -0.21 5.37 8.44
CA SER A 92 0.12 6.80 8.61
C SER A 92 -0.44 7.41 9.90
N GLN A 93 -1.46 6.79 10.50
CA GLN A 93 -2.08 7.23 11.75
C GLN A 93 -1.22 6.97 13.00
N PHE A 94 -0.21 6.10 12.89
CA PHE A 94 0.63 5.71 14.02
C PHE A 94 1.87 6.61 14.11
N ILE A 95 1.63 7.89 14.42
CA ILE A 95 2.65 8.95 14.43
C ILE A 95 3.78 8.74 15.46
N ASN A 96 3.58 7.83 16.42
CA ASN A 96 4.57 7.53 17.46
C ASN A 96 5.72 6.64 16.96
N PHE A 97 5.59 5.97 15.81
CA PHE A 97 6.67 5.19 15.24
C PHE A 97 7.63 6.07 14.44
N SER A 98 8.90 5.67 14.37
CA SER A 98 9.97 6.34 13.62
C SER A 98 9.88 6.09 12.10
N ILE A 99 8.68 6.25 11.54
CA ILE A 99 8.40 6.13 10.12
C ILE A 99 8.80 7.42 9.42
N ALA A 100 9.95 7.38 8.75
CA ALA A 100 10.48 8.52 8.02
C ALA A 100 9.80 8.73 6.66
N ARG A 101 9.17 7.68 6.10
CA ARG A 101 8.48 7.79 4.82
C ARG A 101 7.46 6.71 4.56
N ILE A 102 6.35 7.11 3.94
CA ILE A 102 5.35 6.22 3.36
C ILE A 102 5.21 6.53 1.87
N VAL A 103 5.35 5.50 1.02
CA VAL A 103 5.09 5.57 -0.41
C VAL A 103 3.95 4.61 -0.75
N SER A 104 2.88 5.17 -1.32
CA SER A 104 1.67 4.47 -1.74
C SER A 104 1.63 4.42 -3.27
N VAL A 105 1.71 3.23 -3.86
CA VAL A 105 1.64 3.03 -5.31
C VAL A 105 0.30 2.41 -5.67
N SER A 106 -0.48 3.09 -6.51
CA SER A 106 -1.81 2.63 -6.94
C SER A 106 -2.73 2.24 -5.76
N GLY A 107 -2.62 2.96 -4.63
CA GLY A 107 -3.39 2.66 -3.41
C GLY A 107 -4.82 3.21 -3.44
N PHE A 108 -5.60 2.91 -2.40
CA PHE A 108 -6.98 3.38 -2.29
C PHE A 108 -7.28 3.87 -0.88
N THR A 109 -8.18 4.85 -0.80
CA THR A 109 -8.52 5.58 0.43
C THR A 109 -10.01 5.55 0.74
N ASN A 110 -10.85 5.22 -0.24
CA ASN A 110 -12.30 5.17 -0.10
C ASN A 110 -12.85 3.90 -0.75
N LEU A 111 -13.14 2.90 0.08
CA LEU A 111 -13.65 1.62 -0.39
C LEU A 111 -15.09 1.71 -0.91
N PHE A 112 -15.89 2.67 -0.46
CA PHE A 112 -17.23 2.88 -1.04
C PHE A 112 -17.14 3.45 -2.46
N TYR A 113 -16.20 4.36 -2.69
CA TYR A 113 -15.91 4.85 -4.04
C TYR A 113 -15.40 3.71 -4.93
N MET A 114 -14.44 2.93 -4.42
CA MET A 114 -13.95 1.72 -5.11
C MET A 114 -15.10 0.76 -5.47
N TYR A 115 -16.03 0.53 -4.55
CA TYR A 115 -17.19 -0.35 -4.77
C TYR A 115 -18.08 0.09 -5.95
N LEU A 116 -18.25 1.41 -6.12
CA LEU A 116 -19.10 1.99 -7.14
C LEU A 116 -18.39 2.22 -8.48
N CYS A 117 -17.09 2.54 -8.43
CA CYS A 117 -16.37 3.14 -9.55
C CYS A 117 -15.14 2.34 -10.01
N SER A 118 -14.94 1.12 -9.51
CA SER A 118 -13.81 0.26 -9.92
C SER A 118 -14.24 -1.15 -10.26
N ASP A 119 -13.34 -1.87 -10.92
CA ASP A 119 -13.51 -3.31 -11.23
C ASP A 119 -13.26 -4.22 -10.00
N SER A 120 -13.03 -3.63 -8.82
CA SER A 120 -12.67 -4.34 -7.58
C SER A 120 -13.85 -4.68 -6.67
N ARG A 121 -15.11 -4.49 -7.11
CA ARG A 121 -16.33 -4.68 -6.29
C ARG A 121 -16.34 -6.00 -5.53
N ASN A 122 -16.16 -7.11 -6.23
CA ASN A 122 -16.21 -8.46 -5.64
C ASN A 122 -15.10 -8.68 -4.58
N LEU A 123 -13.93 -8.07 -4.79
CA LEU A 123 -12.83 -8.15 -3.83
C LEU A 123 -13.16 -7.35 -2.56
N ILE A 124 -13.79 -6.18 -2.72
CA ILE A 124 -14.19 -5.34 -1.60
C ILE A 124 -15.22 -6.08 -0.73
N GLU A 125 -16.26 -6.63 -1.32
CA GLU A 125 -17.29 -7.41 -0.61
C GLU A 125 -16.69 -8.63 0.09
N LYS A 126 -15.71 -9.28 -0.54
CA LYS A 126 -15.06 -10.47 0.03
C LYS A 126 -14.19 -10.14 1.24
N TYR A 127 -13.36 -9.10 1.15
CA TYR A 127 -12.31 -8.86 2.14
C TYR A 127 -12.73 -7.88 3.23
N PHE A 128 -13.75 -7.05 3.01
CA PHE A 128 -14.17 -6.04 3.98
C PHE A 128 -15.62 -6.25 4.40
N SER A 129 -15.83 -6.67 5.65
CA SER A 129 -17.17 -6.86 6.24
C SER A 129 -18.00 -5.57 6.26
N ASP A 130 -17.36 -4.44 6.60
CA ASP A 130 -17.92 -3.10 6.48
C ASP A 130 -16.90 -2.18 5.78
N TYR A 131 -16.90 -2.23 4.46
CA TYR A 131 -15.97 -1.43 3.65
C TYR A 131 -16.13 0.08 3.86
N ARG A 132 -17.29 0.58 4.30
CA ARG A 132 -17.47 2.02 4.60
C ARG A 132 -16.69 2.40 5.84
N LYS A 133 -16.72 1.53 6.85
CA LYS A 133 -15.90 1.68 8.06
C LYS A 133 -14.44 1.62 7.70
N PHE A 134 -13.95 0.66 6.92
CA PHE A 134 -12.51 0.49 6.69
C PHE A 134 -11.87 1.43 5.66
N SER A 135 -12.55 2.50 5.25
CA SER A 135 -12.03 3.51 4.34
C SER A 135 -11.09 4.50 5.06
N PRO A 136 -9.80 4.59 4.70
CA PRO A 136 -8.85 5.54 5.29
C PRO A 136 -9.38 6.97 5.33
N GLU A 137 -10.03 7.41 4.25
CA GLU A 137 -10.57 8.77 4.13
C GLU A 137 -11.56 9.14 5.25
N LYS A 138 -12.25 8.16 5.82
CA LYS A 138 -13.19 8.34 6.93
C LYS A 138 -12.55 8.05 8.28
N ASN A 139 -11.86 6.91 8.41
CA ASN A 139 -11.27 6.47 9.68
C ASN A 139 -10.15 7.38 10.19
N LEU A 140 -9.49 8.08 9.26
CA LEU A 140 -8.34 8.92 9.55
C LEU A 140 -8.70 10.40 9.66
N ALA A 141 -9.98 10.77 9.46
CA ALA A 141 -10.40 12.17 9.35
C ALA A 141 -10.11 13.05 10.57
N MET A 142 -10.04 12.45 11.76
CA MET A 142 -9.76 13.15 13.02
C MET A 142 -8.34 12.91 13.55
N LYS A 143 -7.46 12.33 12.73
CA LYS A 143 -6.11 11.93 13.15
C LYS A 143 -5.07 12.79 12.46
N GLU A 144 -4.03 13.13 13.20
CA GLU A 144 -2.78 13.58 12.60
C GLU A 144 -2.16 12.40 11.84
N LEU A 145 -1.69 12.68 10.61
CA LEU A 145 -1.16 11.66 9.72
C LEU A 145 0.28 11.96 9.36
N LEU A 146 1.09 10.90 9.33
CA LEU A 146 2.42 10.97 8.72
C LEU A 146 2.29 11.32 7.22
N PRO A 147 3.17 12.16 6.67
CA PRO A 147 3.18 12.50 5.25
C PRO A 147 3.26 11.28 4.33
N ILE A 148 2.40 11.24 3.32
CA ILE A 148 2.35 10.16 2.33
C ILE A 148 2.71 10.70 0.95
N ARG A 149 3.58 9.97 0.24
CA ARG A 149 3.87 10.20 -1.18
C ARG A 149 3.13 9.15 -2.02
N PHE A 150 2.16 9.61 -2.79
CA PHE A 150 1.39 8.79 -3.72
C PHE A 150 2.05 8.79 -5.10
N LEU A 151 2.07 7.61 -5.74
CA LEU A 151 2.38 7.42 -7.14
C LEU A 151 1.21 6.66 -7.78
N HIS A 152 0.55 7.27 -8.77
CA HIS A 152 -0.71 6.71 -9.27
C HIS A 152 -0.85 6.88 -10.77
N GLY A 153 -1.33 5.86 -11.47
CA GLY A 153 -1.61 5.92 -12.91
C GLY A 153 -2.87 6.73 -13.23
N SER A 154 -2.87 7.52 -14.30
CA SER A 154 -4.05 8.29 -14.71
C SER A 154 -5.20 7.39 -15.19
N GLU A 155 -4.87 6.22 -15.75
CA GLU A 155 -5.82 5.27 -16.37
C GLU A 155 -6.09 4.04 -15.49
N ASP A 156 -5.83 4.15 -14.19
CA ASP A 156 -6.08 3.06 -13.23
C ASP A 156 -7.59 2.87 -13.01
N LYS A 157 -8.16 1.78 -13.55
CA LYS A 157 -9.58 1.41 -13.34
C LYS A 157 -9.80 0.49 -12.14
N THR A 158 -8.74 -0.15 -11.65
CA THR A 158 -8.79 -1.07 -10.50
C THR A 158 -8.82 -0.27 -9.20
N CYS A 159 -7.99 0.77 -9.11
CA CYS A 159 -7.93 1.73 -8.02
C CYS A 159 -8.03 3.16 -8.61
N PRO A 160 -9.23 3.68 -8.89
CA PRO A 160 -9.36 4.96 -9.58
C PRO A 160 -8.71 6.12 -8.84
N ILE A 161 -7.90 6.90 -9.56
CA ILE A 161 -7.08 8.01 -9.02
C ILE A 161 -7.92 9.14 -8.41
N ALA A 162 -9.19 9.29 -8.80
CA ALA A 162 -10.07 10.35 -8.32
C ALA A 162 -10.18 10.38 -6.77
N GLN A 163 -10.18 9.22 -6.11
CA GLN A 163 -10.22 9.14 -4.65
C GLN A 163 -8.92 9.65 -4.00
N ILE A 164 -7.77 9.47 -4.66
CA ILE A 164 -6.48 9.94 -4.18
C ILE A 164 -6.36 11.45 -4.37
N ASN A 165 -6.82 11.97 -5.51
CA ASN A 165 -6.92 13.42 -5.74
C ASN A 165 -7.72 14.12 -4.64
N TYR A 166 -8.86 13.55 -4.25
CA TYR A 166 -9.66 14.07 -3.16
C TYR A 166 -8.93 13.98 -1.81
N PHE A 167 -8.34 12.82 -1.50
CA PHE A 167 -7.62 12.60 -0.24
C PHE A 167 -6.44 13.58 -0.07
N VAL A 168 -5.64 13.78 -1.12
CA VAL A 168 -4.47 14.68 -1.10
C VAL A 168 -4.87 16.15 -0.92
N LYS A 169 -6.05 16.55 -1.41
CA LYS A 169 -6.59 17.91 -1.17
C LYS A 169 -7.14 18.08 0.25
N LYS A 170 -7.62 16.99 0.86
CA LYS A 170 -8.26 17.00 2.17
C LYS A 170 -7.26 16.99 3.32
N TYR A 171 -6.10 16.36 3.16
CA TYR A 171 -5.10 16.20 4.22
C TYR A 171 -3.77 16.86 3.84
N GLU A 172 -3.18 17.59 4.79
CA GLU A 172 -1.86 18.19 4.64
C GLU A 172 -0.74 17.13 4.61
N GLY A 173 0.43 17.48 4.05
CA GLY A 173 1.58 16.57 3.96
C GLY A 173 1.43 15.44 2.94
N MET A 174 0.34 15.42 2.16
CA MET A 174 0.10 14.46 1.11
C MET A 174 0.62 14.97 -0.24
N HIS A 175 1.36 14.14 -0.97
CA HIS A 175 1.91 14.51 -2.27
C HIS A 175 1.58 13.46 -3.32
N LEU A 176 0.92 13.84 -4.42
CA LEU A 176 0.59 12.95 -5.53
C LEU A 176 1.51 13.19 -6.73
N THR A 177 2.15 12.12 -7.20
CA THR A 177 2.79 12.05 -8.52
C THR A 177 1.93 11.20 -9.44
N VAL A 178 1.45 11.81 -10.52
CA VAL A 178 0.64 11.11 -11.54
C VAL A 178 1.54 10.53 -12.62
N LEU A 179 1.27 9.28 -13.00
CA LEU A 179 1.86 8.61 -14.16
C LEU A 179 0.84 8.63 -15.31
N ASP A 180 1.02 9.57 -16.23
CA ASP A 180 0.11 9.78 -17.35
C ASP A 180 0.11 8.59 -18.33
N GLY A 181 -1.08 8.07 -18.64
CA GLY A 181 -1.26 6.90 -19.51
C GLY A 181 -0.89 5.55 -18.88
N PHE A 182 -0.69 5.49 -17.56
CA PHE A 182 -0.43 4.22 -16.84
C PHE A 182 -1.73 3.64 -16.28
N SER A 183 -1.94 2.34 -16.50
CA SER A 183 -2.99 1.55 -15.87
C SER A 183 -2.54 0.97 -14.51
N HIS A 184 -3.41 0.22 -13.83
CA HIS A 184 -3.07 -0.43 -12.55
C HIS A 184 -1.92 -1.42 -12.71
N TYR A 185 -2.02 -2.27 -13.73
CA TYR A 185 -0.99 -3.21 -14.15
C TYR A 185 -0.39 -2.68 -15.44
N GLU A 186 0.93 -2.54 -15.48
CA GLU A 186 1.66 -2.11 -16.67
C GLU A 186 2.43 -3.29 -17.24
N VAL A 187 2.24 -3.57 -18.53
CA VAL A 187 2.92 -4.66 -19.22
C VAL A 187 4.04 -4.15 -20.12
N ASP A 188 4.10 -2.83 -20.37
CA ASP A 188 5.20 -2.21 -21.07
C ASP A 188 6.43 -2.06 -20.14
N ILE A 189 7.46 -2.85 -20.41
CA ILE A 189 8.73 -2.87 -19.68
C ILE A 189 9.37 -1.47 -19.56
N LYS A 190 9.24 -0.60 -20.57
CA LYS A 190 9.80 0.76 -20.52
C LYS A 190 9.03 1.60 -19.51
N LYS A 191 7.71 1.52 -19.54
CA LYS A 191 6.85 2.20 -18.55
C LYS A 191 7.10 1.65 -17.15
N GLU A 192 7.22 0.34 -16.99
CA GLU A 192 7.56 -0.29 -15.72
C GLU A 192 8.90 0.24 -15.16
N LYS A 193 9.96 0.31 -15.97
CA LYS A 193 11.24 0.89 -15.54
C LYS A 193 11.13 2.36 -15.15
N ILE A 194 10.28 3.14 -15.82
CA ILE A 194 10.00 4.54 -15.43
C ILE A 194 9.31 4.56 -14.05
N ARG A 195 8.31 3.71 -13.86
CA ARG A 195 7.59 3.55 -12.59
C ARG A 195 8.54 3.19 -11.45
N ASN A 196 9.35 2.15 -11.61
CA ASN A 196 10.27 1.67 -10.58
C ASN A 196 11.29 2.75 -10.18
N LYS A 197 11.86 3.46 -11.16
CA LYS A 197 12.74 4.63 -10.89
C LYS A 197 12.03 5.73 -10.11
N ARG A 198 10.75 5.99 -10.38
CA ARG A 198 9.95 6.98 -9.64
C ARG A 198 9.70 6.52 -8.21
N ILE A 199 9.38 5.24 -8.00
CA ILE A 199 9.19 4.65 -6.66
C ILE A 199 10.46 4.83 -5.83
N VAL A 200 11.63 4.45 -6.35
CA VAL A 200 12.91 4.60 -5.65
C VAL A 200 13.18 6.06 -5.28
N ARG A 201 12.93 7.01 -6.19
CA ARG A 201 13.08 8.45 -5.91
C ARG A 201 12.15 8.93 -4.81
N LEU A 202 10.90 8.47 -4.80
CA LEU A 202 9.96 8.81 -3.73
C LEU A 202 10.42 8.23 -2.39
N LEU A 203 11.04 7.05 -2.37
CA LEU A 203 11.55 6.42 -1.15
C LEU A 203 12.85 7.04 -0.61
N LYS A 204 13.71 7.64 -1.44
CA LYS A 204 15.01 8.24 -1.06
C LYS A 204 14.90 9.47 -0.18
#